data_AF-A0A7W1QY35-F1
#
_entry.id   AF-A0A7W1QY35-F1
#
_cell.length_a   1.000
_cell.length_b   1.000
_cell.length_c   1.000
_cell.angle_alpha   90.00
_cell.angle_beta   90.00
_cell.angle_gamma   90.00
#
_symmetry.space_group_name_H-M   'P 1'
#
loop_
_entity.id
_entity.type
_entity.pdbx_description
1 polymer ?
#
loop_
_entity_poly.entity_id
_entity_poly.type
_entity_poly.pdbx_seq_one_letter_code
_entity_poly.pdbx_strand_id
1 'polypeptide(L)'
;VGLLFTPDRKLFANKYLWLAGGIAFLIFLPNLIWQYQNHWATLELLQNVQKTGKNVVLAPHEFIFQQIFILFPLTAPVWVAGIWYLLFDKSGKRFRTLGFAYLVTLALMILLKAKNYYLAPIYPMLFAAGGVFWENLVAQFRFGRIVKFAYPVLLIIGGLIVLPLAIPVLPVETFTAYQNALGIAPPKTEIGHQGVLPQHFGDQFGWEEMTMKVAEVYHSLPPEECEKAAIFANNYGEAGAIDFFGKKYGLPKAISNHQSYYLWGPGNHDGSVVIILGDEKEDAEEFCQSVEERTRVGVPLAMKEENFNILICRGLKEPFPELWKKIKHWN
;
A
#
# COMPACT_ATOMS: atom_id res chain seq x y z
N VAL A 1 25.30 -9.10 0.11
CA VAL A 1 25.85 -8.98 1.49
C VAL A 1 26.01 -10.33 2.17
N GLY A 2 24.94 -11.12 2.38
CA GLY A 2 25.05 -12.42 3.09
C GLY A 2 26.07 -13.41 2.51
N LEU A 3 26.21 -13.47 1.18
CA LEU A 3 27.19 -14.34 0.50
C LEU A 3 28.65 -13.98 0.82
N LEU A 4 28.96 -12.72 1.13
CA LEU A 4 30.33 -12.27 1.41
C LEU A 4 30.84 -12.81 2.75
N PHE A 5 29.94 -12.97 3.72
CA PHE A 5 30.26 -13.37 5.09
C PHE A 5 30.19 -14.89 5.31
N THR A 6 29.97 -15.68 4.26
CA THR A 6 29.85 -17.14 4.33
C THR A 6 30.82 -17.82 3.36
N PRO A 7 31.05 -19.14 3.50
CA PRO A 7 31.77 -19.92 2.49
C PRO A 7 31.15 -19.85 1.08
N ASP A 8 29.91 -19.39 0.97
CA ASP A 8 29.20 -19.21 -0.30
C ASP A 8 29.76 -18.06 -1.15
N ARG A 9 30.72 -17.27 -0.66
CA ARG A 9 31.46 -16.28 -1.46
C ARG A 9 32.08 -16.87 -2.73
N LYS A 10 32.35 -18.17 -2.76
CA LYS A 10 32.81 -18.89 -3.97
C LYS A 10 31.81 -18.80 -5.13
N LEU A 11 30.53 -18.54 -4.86
CA LEU A 11 29.51 -18.32 -5.90
C LEU A 11 29.82 -17.08 -6.76
N PHE A 12 30.59 -16.11 -6.25
CA PHE A 12 31.07 -14.99 -7.07
C PHE A 12 32.04 -15.41 -8.17
N ALA A 13 32.72 -16.56 -8.05
CA ALA A 13 33.52 -17.12 -9.13
C ALA A 13 32.69 -17.92 -10.14
N ASN A 14 31.41 -18.19 -9.84
CA ASN A 14 30.52 -18.92 -10.74
C ASN A 14 29.89 -17.96 -11.76
N LYS A 15 30.19 -18.17 -13.05
CA LYS A 15 29.64 -17.38 -14.16
C LYS A 15 28.10 -17.34 -14.18
N TYR A 16 27.43 -18.39 -13.71
CA TYR A 16 25.97 -18.43 -13.70
C TYR A 16 25.35 -17.43 -12.72
N LEU A 17 26.07 -17.06 -11.64
CA LEU A 17 25.60 -16.00 -10.73
C LEU A 17 25.52 -14.67 -11.46
N TRP A 18 26.55 -14.33 -12.24
CA TRP A 18 26.60 -13.09 -13.02
C TRP A 18 25.64 -13.12 -14.19
N LEU A 19 25.46 -14.28 -14.84
CA LEU A 19 24.44 -14.43 -15.88
C LEU A 19 23.04 -14.21 -15.31
N ALA A 20 22.71 -14.82 -14.17
CA ALA A 20 21.43 -14.61 -13.49
C ALA A 20 21.26 -13.14 -13.06
N GLY A 21 22.32 -12.52 -12.53
CA GLY A 21 22.34 -11.09 -12.20
C GLY A 21 22.12 -10.20 -13.41
N GLY A 22 22.75 -10.52 -14.55
CA GLY A 22 22.54 -9.82 -15.82
C GLY A 22 21.12 -9.97 -16.35
N ILE A 23 20.55 -11.18 -16.30
CA ILE A 23 19.15 -11.41 -16.67
C ILE A 23 18.21 -10.62 -15.75
N ALA A 24 18.41 -10.70 -14.43
CA ALA A 24 17.60 -9.94 -13.47
C ALA A 24 17.72 -8.42 -13.70
N PHE A 25 18.92 -7.93 -14.01
CA PHE A 25 19.14 -6.53 -14.37
C PHE A 25 18.41 -6.16 -15.65
N LEU A 26 18.47 -6.99 -16.71
CA LEU A 26 17.75 -6.73 -17.96
C LEU A 26 16.22 -6.73 -17.77
N ILE A 27 15.70 -7.59 -16.90
CA ILE A 27 14.26 -7.58 -16.52
C ILE A 27 13.91 -6.29 -15.79
N PHE A 28 14.80 -5.79 -14.93
CA PHE A 28 14.57 -4.57 -14.15
C PHE A 28 14.91 -3.27 -14.92
N LEU A 29 15.70 -3.36 -15.98
CA LEU A 29 16.21 -2.23 -16.74
C LEU A 29 15.11 -1.29 -17.27
N PRO A 30 13.96 -1.77 -17.80
CA PRO A 30 12.87 -0.88 -18.21
C PRO A 30 12.37 0.02 -17.06
N ASN A 31 12.36 -0.48 -15.82
CA ASN A 31 11.97 0.32 -14.66
C ASN A 31 12.99 1.42 -14.36
N LEU A 32 14.30 1.11 -14.46
CA LEU A 32 15.37 2.12 -14.29
C LEU A 32 15.32 3.21 -15.36
N ILE A 33 15.10 2.81 -16.62
CA ILE A 33 14.96 3.77 -17.73
C ILE A 33 13.75 4.67 -17.47
N TRP A 34 12.61 4.10 -17.07
CA TRP A 34 11.42 4.87 -16.75
C TRP A 34 11.64 5.84 -15.58
N GLN A 35 12.31 5.41 -14.50
CA GLN A 35 12.65 6.29 -13.38
C GLN A 35 13.52 7.46 -13.84
N TYR A 36 14.55 7.20 -14.63
CA TYR A 36 15.43 8.24 -15.15
C TYR A 36 14.67 9.26 -16.02
N GLN A 37 13.82 8.77 -16.93
CA GLN A 37 12.98 9.62 -17.79
C GLN A 37 11.95 10.45 -17.02
N ASN A 38 11.53 9.97 -15.83
CA ASN A 38 10.56 10.64 -14.97
C ASN A 38 11.21 11.23 -13.70
N HIS A 39 12.46 11.71 -13.82
CA HIS A 39 13.17 12.45 -12.78
C HIS A 39 13.25 11.75 -11.41
N TRP A 40 13.36 10.43 -11.41
CA TRP A 40 13.38 9.58 -10.21
C TRP A 40 12.11 9.73 -9.37
N ALA A 41 10.95 9.62 -10.02
CA ALA A 41 9.63 9.73 -9.42
C ALA A 41 9.43 8.95 -8.10
N THR A 42 10.04 7.77 -7.95
CA THR A 42 9.98 7.04 -6.67
C THR A 42 10.80 7.70 -5.56
N LEU A 43 11.96 8.28 -5.87
CA LEU A 43 12.75 9.02 -4.87
C LEU A 43 12.04 10.31 -4.45
N GLU A 44 11.42 11.02 -5.40
CA GLU A 44 10.58 12.19 -5.12
C GLU A 44 9.44 11.82 -4.17
N LEU A 45 8.72 10.72 -4.45
CA LEU A 45 7.66 10.21 -3.59
C LEU A 45 8.17 9.93 -2.17
N LEU A 46 9.27 9.18 -2.03
CA LEU A 46 9.83 8.83 -0.72
C LEU A 46 10.25 10.08 0.06
N GLN A 47 10.84 11.08 -0.61
CA GLN A 47 11.20 12.35 0.01
C GLN A 47 9.96 13.14 0.45
N ASN A 48 8.92 13.18 -0.36
CA ASN A 48 7.69 13.91 -0.02
C ASN A 48 6.95 13.25 1.14
N VAL A 49 6.80 11.93 1.13
CA VAL A 49 6.25 11.15 2.27
C VAL A 49 7.00 11.44 3.56
N GLN A 50 8.33 11.54 3.50
CA GLN A 50 9.16 11.86 4.66
C GLN A 50 8.94 13.32 5.13
N LYS A 51 8.87 14.27 4.20
CA LYS A 51 8.66 15.71 4.49
C LYS A 51 7.28 16.00 5.07
N THR A 52 6.23 15.36 4.55
CA THR A 52 4.84 15.58 5.00
C THR A 52 4.51 14.82 6.27
N GLY A 53 5.33 13.84 6.67
CA GLY A 53 5.06 13.02 7.84
C GLY A 53 3.86 12.09 7.66
N LYS A 54 3.53 11.70 6.42
CA LYS A 54 2.36 10.85 6.08
C LYS A 54 2.30 9.55 6.88
N ASN A 55 3.46 8.88 7.00
CA ASN A 55 3.57 7.57 7.64
C ASN A 55 3.87 7.68 9.13
N VAL A 56 3.36 6.70 9.90
CA VAL A 56 3.79 6.51 11.29
C VAL A 56 5.25 6.05 11.32
N VAL A 57 6.11 6.83 11.97
CA VAL A 57 7.54 6.50 12.13
C VAL A 57 7.75 5.74 13.44
N LEU A 58 8.28 4.52 13.33
CA LEU A 58 8.53 3.65 14.47
C LEU A 58 9.98 3.73 14.94
N ALA A 59 10.19 3.68 16.24
CA ALA A 59 11.50 3.40 16.80
C ALA A 59 11.94 1.96 16.43
N PRO A 60 13.26 1.66 16.37
CA PRO A 60 13.74 0.34 15.98
C PRO A 60 13.13 -0.83 16.77
N HIS A 61 12.94 -0.66 18.08
CA HIS A 61 12.35 -1.68 18.93
C HIS A 61 10.85 -1.87 18.64
N GLU A 62 10.10 -0.79 18.44
CA GLU A 62 8.68 -0.83 18.05
C GLU A 62 8.51 -1.53 16.70
N PHE A 63 9.39 -1.24 15.73
CA PHE A 63 9.37 -1.91 14.43
C PHE A 63 9.52 -3.43 14.57
N ILE A 64 10.48 -3.89 15.40
CA ILE A 64 10.71 -5.31 15.68
C ILE A 64 9.51 -5.94 16.40
N PHE A 65 8.97 -5.27 17.42
CA PHE A 65 7.80 -5.78 18.14
C PHE A 65 6.58 -5.90 17.23
N GLN A 66 6.36 -4.94 16.33
CA GLN A 66 5.24 -5.00 15.39
C GLN A 66 5.32 -6.18 14.42
N GLN A 67 6.51 -6.72 14.14
CA GLN A 67 6.64 -7.93 13.30
C GLN A 67 5.91 -9.13 13.89
N ILE A 68 5.87 -9.25 15.22
CA ILE A 68 5.15 -10.32 15.93
C ILE A 68 3.64 -10.22 15.65
N PHE A 69 3.10 -9.01 15.66
CA PHE A 69 1.66 -8.78 15.46
C PHE A 69 1.26 -8.89 13.98
N ILE A 70 2.06 -8.34 13.07
CA ILE A 70 1.81 -8.40 11.61
C ILE A 70 1.78 -9.84 11.11
N LEU A 71 2.67 -10.69 11.63
CA LEU A 71 2.79 -12.08 11.20
C LEU A 71 1.95 -13.06 12.02
N PHE A 72 1.03 -12.56 12.85
CA PHE A 72 0.29 -13.32 13.84
C PHE A 72 1.21 -13.88 14.97
N PRO A 73 1.01 -13.49 16.25
CA PRO A 73 1.96 -13.81 17.32
C PRO A 73 2.26 -15.29 17.52
N LEU A 74 1.31 -16.18 17.24
CA LEU A 74 1.54 -17.62 17.37
C LEU A 74 2.58 -18.15 16.38
N THR A 75 2.88 -17.45 15.30
CA THR A 75 3.92 -17.84 14.33
C THR A 75 5.33 -17.46 14.78
N ALA A 76 5.46 -16.58 15.79
CA ALA A 76 6.75 -16.07 16.27
C ALA A 76 7.74 -17.17 16.70
N PRO A 77 7.34 -18.20 17.47
CA PRO A 77 8.24 -19.30 17.80
C PRO A 77 8.85 -19.99 16.58
N VAL A 78 8.14 -20.03 15.44
CA VAL A 78 8.66 -20.64 14.20
C VAL A 78 9.70 -19.75 13.54
N TRP A 79 9.36 -18.50 13.22
CA TRP A 79 10.31 -17.67 12.47
C TRP A 79 11.50 -17.23 13.33
N VAL A 80 11.35 -17.07 14.64
CA VAL A 80 12.46 -16.82 15.58
C VAL A 80 13.40 -18.03 15.62
N ALA A 81 12.84 -19.24 15.71
CA ALA A 81 13.63 -20.47 15.58
C ALA A 81 14.32 -20.57 14.21
N GLY A 82 13.69 -20.07 13.15
CA GLY A 82 14.29 -19.96 11.82
C GLY A 82 15.52 -19.05 11.79
N ILE A 83 15.45 -17.88 12.43
CA ILE A 83 16.62 -16.99 12.57
C ILE A 83 17.74 -17.72 13.32
N TRP A 84 17.40 -18.37 14.45
CA TRP A 84 18.37 -19.12 15.23
C TRP A 84 19.03 -20.24 14.43
N TYR A 85 18.21 -21.03 13.72
CA TYR A 85 18.65 -22.12 12.86
C TYR A 85 19.64 -21.65 11.80
N LEU A 86 19.27 -20.59 11.07
CA LEU A 86 20.10 -20.08 9.97
C LEU A 86 21.42 -19.50 10.47
N LEU A 87 21.45 -18.82 11.62
CA LEU A 87 22.65 -18.12 12.10
C LEU A 87 23.56 -19.01 12.96
N PHE A 88 22.98 -19.76 13.90
CA PHE A 88 23.72 -20.39 14.99
C PHE A 88 23.75 -21.91 14.94
N ASP A 89 22.71 -22.57 14.41
CA ASP A 89 22.65 -24.03 14.38
C ASP A 89 23.70 -24.66 13.43
N LYS A 90 24.29 -25.79 13.86
CA LYS A 90 25.32 -26.50 13.08
C LYS A 90 24.78 -27.03 11.75
N SER A 91 23.55 -27.52 11.73
CA SER A 91 22.88 -28.05 10.54
C SER A 91 22.42 -26.94 9.59
N GLY A 92 22.10 -25.76 10.13
CA GLY A 92 21.73 -24.57 9.36
C GLY A 92 22.91 -23.80 8.76
N LYS A 93 24.16 -24.16 9.09
CA LYS A 93 25.39 -23.46 8.61
C LYS A 93 25.42 -23.22 7.10
N ARG A 94 24.94 -24.19 6.30
CA ARG A 94 24.90 -24.09 4.82
C ARG A 94 23.91 -23.04 4.30
N PHE A 95 23.03 -22.52 5.14
CA PHE A 95 21.99 -21.55 4.80
C PHE A 95 22.18 -20.20 5.49
N ARG A 96 23.32 -19.96 6.15
CA ARG A 96 23.63 -18.71 6.88
C ARG A 96 23.43 -17.44 6.05
N THR A 97 23.67 -17.54 4.75
CA THR A 97 23.43 -16.47 3.78
C THR A 97 22.00 -15.90 3.89
N LEU A 98 20.99 -16.76 4.11
CA LEU A 98 19.59 -16.35 4.29
C LEU A 98 19.37 -15.62 5.63
N GLY A 99 20.00 -16.08 6.71
CA GLY A 99 19.96 -15.39 8.01
C GLY A 99 20.54 -13.97 7.92
N PHE A 100 21.67 -13.80 7.23
CA PHE A 100 22.23 -12.47 6.98
C PHE A 100 21.36 -11.63 6.05
N ALA A 101 20.73 -12.23 5.04
CA ALA A 101 19.78 -11.52 4.19
C ALA A 101 18.63 -10.93 5.04
N TYR A 102 18.07 -11.72 5.96
CA TYR A 102 17.07 -11.23 6.91
C TYR A 102 17.57 -10.05 7.74
N LEU A 103 18.73 -10.17 8.41
CA LEU A 103 19.26 -9.11 9.26
C LEU A 103 19.54 -7.82 8.49
N VAL A 104 20.08 -7.94 7.28
CA VAL A 104 20.36 -6.78 6.41
C VAL A 104 19.06 -6.11 5.98
N THR A 105 18.06 -6.87 5.51
CA THR A 105 16.78 -6.29 5.10
C THR A 105 16.04 -5.68 6.29
N LEU A 106 16.04 -6.33 7.46
CA LEU A 106 15.48 -5.76 8.69
C LEU A 106 16.16 -4.43 9.04
N ALA A 107 17.49 -4.38 9.04
CA ALA A 107 18.24 -3.15 9.30
C ALA A 107 17.91 -2.06 8.28
N LEU A 108 17.84 -2.39 6.99
CA LEU A 108 17.47 -1.44 5.94
C LEU A 108 16.05 -0.90 6.13
N MET A 109 15.07 -1.74 6.45
CA MET A 109 13.69 -1.29 6.70
C MET A 109 13.61 -0.32 7.88
N ILE A 110 14.35 -0.59 8.97
CA ILE A 110 14.42 0.29 10.13
C ILE A 110 15.11 1.61 9.77
N LEU A 111 16.28 1.56 9.12
CA LEU A 111 17.06 2.75 8.76
C LEU A 111 16.33 3.66 7.78
N LEU A 112 15.61 3.07 6.82
CA LEU A 112 14.83 3.78 5.81
C LEU A 112 13.44 4.18 6.32
N LYS A 113 13.09 3.90 7.58
CA LYS A 113 11.78 4.19 8.19
C LYS A 113 10.63 3.64 7.35
N ALA A 114 10.80 2.42 6.85
CA ALA A 114 9.82 1.75 6.02
C ALA A 114 8.52 1.46 6.79
N LYS A 115 7.41 1.29 6.05
CA LYS A 115 6.19 0.75 6.64
C LYS A 115 6.47 -0.64 7.21
N ASN A 116 5.89 -0.91 8.37
CA ASN A 116 6.11 -2.13 9.16
C ASN A 116 5.91 -3.44 8.37
N TYR A 117 4.99 -3.48 7.41
CA TYR A 117 4.68 -4.64 6.58
C TYR A 117 5.61 -4.84 5.39
N TYR A 118 6.51 -3.89 5.05
CA TYR A 118 7.44 -4.03 3.93
C TYR A 118 8.46 -5.16 4.15
N LEU A 119 8.68 -5.58 5.39
CA LEU A 119 9.54 -6.73 5.71
C LEU A 119 8.85 -8.08 5.46
N ALA A 120 7.52 -8.15 5.37
CA ALA A 120 6.75 -9.39 5.30
C ALA A 120 7.23 -10.42 4.23
N PRO A 121 7.63 -10.03 3.00
CA PRO A 121 8.05 -10.99 1.98
C PRO A 121 9.28 -11.83 2.32
N ILE A 122 10.06 -11.46 3.34
CA ILE A 122 11.27 -12.19 3.73
C ILE A 122 10.99 -13.37 4.66
N TYR A 123 9.84 -13.42 5.33
CA TYR A 123 9.55 -14.42 6.36
C TYR A 123 9.32 -15.86 5.87
N PRO A 124 8.87 -16.16 4.63
CA PRO A 124 8.73 -17.54 4.18
C PRO A 124 9.99 -18.40 4.36
N MET A 125 11.18 -17.85 4.13
CA MET A 125 12.43 -18.59 4.33
C MET A 125 12.73 -18.86 5.82
N LEU A 126 12.29 -17.96 6.72
CA LEU A 126 12.42 -18.15 8.17
C LEU A 126 11.42 -19.18 8.68
N PHE A 127 10.20 -19.21 8.15
CA PHE A 127 9.24 -20.26 8.47
C PHE A 127 9.73 -21.64 8.05
N ALA A 128 10.31 -21.76 6.86
CA ALA A 128 10.91 -23.01 6.40
C ALA A 128 12.06 -23.47 7.32
N ALA A 129 13.00 -22.56 7.64
CA ALA A 129 14.11 -22.86 8.55
C ALA A 129 13.63 -23.22 9.97
N GLY A 130 12.64 -22.50 10.49
CA GLY A 130 12.03 -22.75 11.78
C GLY A 130 11.32 -24.10 11.85
N GLY A 131 10.62 -24.48 10.79
CA GLY A 131 10.01 -25.80 10.66
C GLY A 131 11.03 -26.93 10.78
N VAL A 132 12.17 -26.81 10.09
CA VAL A 132 13.27 -27.79 10.18
C VAL A 132 13.86 -27.85 11.59
N PHE A 133 14.07 -26.69 12.23
CA PHE A 133 14.54 -26.63 13.62
C PHE A 133 13.58 -27.36 14.56
N TRP A 134 12.29 -27.02 14.51
CA TRP A 134 11.28 -27.63 15.38
C TRP A 134 11.08 -29.11 15.09
N GLU A 135 11.12 -29.56 13.84
CA GLU A 135 11.05 -30.98 13.51
C GLU A 135 12.19 -31.77 14.15
N ASN A 136 13.42 -31.28 14.05
CA ASN A 136 14.59 -31.92 14.64
C ASN A 136 14.55 -31.93 16.18
N LEU A 137 14.17 -30.79 16.78
CA LEU A 137 14.10 -30.65 18.23
C LEU A 137 13.02 -31.55 18.83
N VAL A 138 11.82 -31.51 18.25
CA VAL A 138 10.66 -32.26 18.74
C VAL A 138 10.87 -33.77 18.62
N ALA A 139 11.58 -34.24 17.58
CA ALA A 139 11.92 -35.66 17.43
C ALA A 139 12.77 -36.24 18.58
N GLN A 140 13.44 -35.39 19.39
CA GLN A 140 14.27 -35.82 20.52
C GLN A 140 13.46 -36.09 21.80
N PHE A 141 12.19 -35.67 21.85
CA PHE A 141 11.36 -35.79 23.06
C PHE A 141 10.31 -36.89 22.93
N ARG A 142 10.06 -37.62 24.04
CA ARG A 142 9.06 -38.70 24.11
C ARG A 142 7.64 -38.25 23.70
N PHE A 143 7.27 -37.02 24.04
CA PHE A 143 5.97 -36.42 23.68
C PHE A 143 6.02 -35.58 22.39
N GLY A 144 7.12 -35.62 21.65
CA GLY A 144 7.33 -34.77 20.50
C GLY A 144 6.28 -34.97 19.40
N ARG A 145 5.82 -36.21 19.21
CA ARG A 145 4.75 -36.50 18.23
C ARG A 145 3.47 -35.68 18.49
N ILE A 146 3.13 -35.42 19.75
CA ILE A 146 1.96 -34.59 20.10
C ILE A 146 2.21 -33.14 19.68
N VAL A 147 3.34 -32.57 20.06
CA VAL A 147 3.70 -31.17 19.72
C VAL A 147 3.75 -30.96 18.20
N LYS A 148 4.27 -31.95 17.44
CA LYS A 148 4.35 -31.93 15.98
C LYS A 148 2.98 -31.70 15.30
N PHE A 149 1.89 -32.18 15.90
CA PHE A 149 0.54 -31.99 15.36
C PHE A 149 -0.24 -30.90 16.08
N ALA A 150 -0.12 -30.80 17.41
CA ALA A 150 -0.86 -29.85 18.22
C ALA A 150 -0.53 -28.40 17.85
N TYR A 151 0.73 -28.09 17.57
CA TYR A 151 1.14 -26.71 17.28
C TYR A 151 0.65 -26.21 15.90
N PRO A 152 0.78 -26.96 14.78
CA PRO A 152 0.12 -26.59 13.53
C PRO A 152 -1.40 -26.46 13.64
N VAL A 153 -2.06 -27.35 14.41
CA VAL A 153 -3.50 -27.24 14.67
C VAL A 153 -3.83 -25.94 15.42
N LEU A 154 -3.04 -25.58 16.42
CA LEU A 154 -3.17 -24.31 17.14
C LEU A 154 -2.99 -23.11 16.19
N LEU A 155 -2.00 -23.16 15.29
CA LEU A 155 -1.80 -22.11 14.27
C LEU A 155 -3.01 -21.98 13.34
N ILE A 156 -3.60 -23.10 12.90
CA ILE A 156 -4.79 -23.10 12.05
C ILE A 156 -5.98 -22.51 12.80
N ILE A 157 -6.27 -22.99 14.02
CA ILE A 157 -7.39 -22.49 14.83
C ILE A 157 -7.22 -20.99 15.10
N GLY A 158 -6.04 -20.57 15.55
CA GLY A 158 -5.75 -19.17 15.81
C GLY A 158 -5.80 -18.32 14.53
N GLY A 159 -5.32 -18.85 13.41
CA GLY A 159 -5.42 -18.25 12.09
C GLY A 159 -6.86 -18.04 11.65
N LEU A 160 -7.74 -19.03 11.85
CA LEU A 160 -9.17 -18.92 11.57
C LEU A 160 -9.85 -17.85 12.43
N ILE A 161 -9.43 -17.67 13.69
CA ILE A 161 -9.94 -16.61 14.57
C ILE A 161 -9.53 -15.22 14.05
N VAL A 162 -8.29 -15.04 13.59
CA VAL A 162 -7.84 -13.72 13.10
C VAL A 162 -8.10 -13.50 11.60
N LEU A 163 -8.57 -14.51 10.86
CA LEU A 163 -8.80 -14.47 9.42
C LEU A 163 -9.68 -13.28 8.98
N PRO A 164 -10.82 -12.97 9.66
CA PRO A 164 -11.65 -11.83 9.27
C PRO A 164 -10.96 -10.47 9.44
N LEU A 165 -9.92 -10.37 10.29
CA LEU A 165 -9.14 -9.15 10.48
C LEU A 165 -8.18 -8.88 9.31
N ALA A 166 -7.79 -9.93 8.58
CA ALA A 166 -6.82 -9.85 7.49
C ALA A 166 -7.47 -9.77 6.11
N ILE A 167 -8.59 -10.50 5.90
CA ILE A 167 -9.27 -10.58 4.60
C ILE A 167 -10.80 -10.50 4.76
N PRO A 168 -11.55 -9.98 3.76
CA PRO A 168 -12.98 -9.72 3.89
C PRO A 168 -13.82 -10.99 3.68
N VAL A 169 -13.80 -11.88 4.67
CA VAL A 169 -14.58 -13.15 4.67
C VAL A 169 -15.93 -13.05 5.36
N LEU A 170 -16.23 -11.91 6.00
CA LEU A 170 -17.48 -11.64 6.69
C LEU A 170 -18.14 -10.37 6.13
N PRO A 171 -19.49 -10.27 6.16
CA PRO A 171 -20.19 -9.00 5.97
C PRO A 171 -19.72 -7.96 6.99
N VAL A 172 -19.76 -6.68 6.63
CA VAL A 172 -19.15 -5.58 7.40
C VAL A 172 -19.73 -5.45 8.81
N GLU A 173 -21.03 -5.63 8.95
CA GLU A 173 -21.73 -5.54 10.23
C GLU A 173 -21.28 -6.67 11.16
N THR A 174 -21.14 -7.88 10.58
CA THR A 174 -20.65 -9.06 11.31
C THR A 174 -19.18 -8.91 11.67
N PHE A 175 -18.37 -8.39 10.75
CA PHE A 175 -16.95 -8.08 10.99
C PHE A 175 -16.79 -7.07 12.14
N THR A 176 -17.57 -6.00 12.14
CA THR A 176 -17.48 -4.93 13.14
C THR A 176 -17.84 -5.47 14.53
N ALA A 177 -18.93 -6.24 14.63
CA ALA A 177 -19.31 -6.92 15.87
C ALA A 177 -18.22 -7.91 16.33
N TYR A 178 -17.66 -8.67 15.39
CA TYR A 178 -16.60 -9.64 15.64
C TYR A 178 -15.31 -8.98 16.17
N GLN A 179 -14.86 -7.91 15.52
CA GLN A 179 -13.68 -7.15 15.93
C GLN A 179 -13.87 -6.54 17.33
N ASN A 180 -15.04 -5.94 17.59
CA ASN A 180 -15.37 -5.38 18.89
C ASN A 180 -15.39 -6.45 20.00
N ALA A 181 -15.92 -7.64 19.72
CA ALA A 181 -15.92 -8.76 20.65
C ALA A 181 -14.51 -9.26 20.98
N LEU A 182 -13.59 -9.23 20.02
CA LEU A 182 -12.19 -9.59 20.23
C LEU A 182 -11.39 -8.51 20.96
N GLY A 183 -11.84 -7.25 20.93
CA GLY A 183 -11.10 -6.12 21.49
C GLY A 183 -9.79 -5.83 20.76
N ILE A 184 -9.65 -6.30 19.51
CA ILE A 184 -8.44 -6.14 18.69
C ILE A 184 -8.68 -5.00 17.70
N ALA A 185 -7.91 -3.92 17.82
CA ALA A 185 -7.85 -2.86 16.82
C ALA A 185 -6.53 -2.96 16.04
N PRO A 186 -6.55 -3.00 14.70
CA PRO A 186 -5.32 -3.02 13.92
C PRO A 186 -4.54 -1.70 14.08
N PRO A 187 -3.20 -1.76 14.03
CA PRO A 187 -2.37 -0.58 14.19
C PRO A 187 -2.54 0.38 13.01
N LYS A 188 -2.52 1.68 13.30
CA LYS A 188 -2.47 2.71 12.25
C LYS A 188 -1.13 2.67 11.52
N THR A 189 -1.16 2.75 10.19
CA THR A 189 0.03 2.88 9.33
C THR A 189 0.29 4.31 8.86
N GLU A 190 -0.77 5.12 8.79
CA GLU A 190 -0.74 6.52 8.37
C GLU A 190 -1.47 7.39 9.40
N ILE A 191 -1.01 8.65 9.52
CA ILE A 191 -1.51 9.55 10.58
C ILE A 191 -2.89 10.10 10.24
N GLY A 192 -3.09 10.47 8.97
CA GLY A 192 -4.31 11.11 8.47
C GLY A 192 -5.53 10.21 8.53
N HIS A 193 -5.40 8.94 8.13
CA HIS A 193 -6.52 8.03 7.92
C HIS A 193 -7.34 7.78 9.19
N GLN A 194 -8.63 8.14 9.10
CA GLN A 194 -9.62 7.97 10.15
C GLN A 194 -10.87 7.26 9.61
N GLY A 195 -11.30 6.21 10.27
CA GLY A 195 -12.50 5.47 9.89
C GLY A 195 -12.97 4.55 11.01
N VAL A 196 -14.21 4.06 10.88
CA VAL A 196 -14.78 3.05 11.80
C VAL A 196 -14.14 1.68 11.55
N LEU A 197 -13.74 1.44 10.29
CA LEU A 197 -13.04 0.24 9.86
C LEU A 197 -11.52 0.43 9.91
N PRO A 198 -10.76 -0.66 10.02
CA PRO A 198 -9.34 -0.68 9.69
C PRO A 198 -9.06 -0.06 8.31
N GLN A 199 -7.93 0.63 8.16
CA GLN A 199 -7.58 1.34 6.94
C GLN A 199 -7.75 0.47 5.68
N HIS A 200 -7.17 -0.73 5.66
CA HIS A 200 -7.23 -1.63 4.50
C HIS A 200 -8.63 -2.10 4.12
N PHE A 201 -9.62 -2.01 5.02
CA PHE A 201 -11.03 -2.26 4.70
C PHE A 201 -11.78 -1.00 4.33
N GLY A 202 -11.60 0.11 5.07
CA GLY A 202 -12.30 1.34 4.76
C GLY A 202 -11.89 1.96 3.43
N ASP A 203 -10.65 1.74 2.98
CA ASP A 203 -10.15 2.13 1.64
C ASP A 203 -10.86 1.38 0.48
N GLN A 204 -11.77 0.45 0.77
CA GLN A 204 -12.54 -0.29 -0.24
C GLN A 204 -13.97 0.24 -0.43
N PHE A 205 -14.42 1.20 0.39
CA PHE A 205 -15.79 1.72 0.36
C PHE A 205 -15.87 3.08 -0.35
N GLY A 206 -17.07 3.45 -0.79
CA GLY A 206 -17.37 4.79 -1.30
C GLY A 206 -17.10 5.01 -2.79
N TRP A 207 -16.15 4.27 -3.40
CA TRP A 207 -15.72 4.49 -4.79
C TRP A 207 -16.84 4.49 -5.85
N GLU A 208 -17.73 3.49 -5.79
CA GLU A 208 -18.81 3.33 -6.74
C GLU A 208 -19.91 4.40 -6.56
N GLU A 209 -20.23 4.72 -5.30
CA GLU A 209 -21.21 5.76 -4.95
C GLU A 209 -20.70 7.16 -5.30
N MET A 210 -19.42 7.43 -5.01
CA MET A 210 -18.72 8.64 -5.43
C MET A 210 -18.82 8.79 -6.96
N THR A 211 -18.51 7.73 -7.72
CA THR A 211 -18.60 7.75 -9.19
C THR A 211 -20.02 8.03 -9.66
N MET A 212 -21.02 7.42 -9.04
CA MET A 212 -22.43 7.68 -9.34
C MET A 212 -22.81 9.15 -9.11
N LYS A 213 -22.38 9.74 -7.98
CA LYS A 213 -22.62 11.17 -7.67
C LYS A 213 -21.90 12.10 -8.65
N VAL A 214 -20.68 11.77 -9.05
CA VAL A 214 -19.98 12.48 -10.13
C VAL A 214 -20.76 12.39 -11.44
N ALA A 215 -21.33 11.24 -11.77
CA ALA A 215 -22.18 11.09 -12.95
C ALA A 215 -23.46 11.93 -12.88
N GLU A 216 -24.13 11.97 -11.73
CA GLU A 216 -25.29 12.85 -11.52
C GLU A 216 -24.93 14.32 -11.76
N VAL A 217 -23.78 14.77 -11.25
CA VAL A 217 -23.27 16.13 -11.49
C VAL A 217 -22.94 16.35 -12.96
N TYR A 218 -22.18 15.44 -13.58
CA TYR A 218 -21.79 15.53 -14.99
C TYR A 218 -23.00 15.61 -15.94
N HIS A 219 -24.00 14.74 -15.77
CA HIS A 219 -25.20 14.70 -16.61
C HIS A 219 -26.20 15.83 -16.32
N SER A 220 -26.03 16.54 -15.21
CA SER A 220 -26.83 17.73 -14.88
C SER A 220 -26.28 19.02 -15.50
N LEU A 221 -25.11 18.97 -16.14
CA LEU A 221 -24.55 20.10 -16.88
C LEU A 221 -25.35 20.37 -18.16
N PRO A 222 -25.42 21.64 -18.61
CA PRO A 222 -25.88 21.95 -19.96
C PRO A 222 -25.11 21.14 -21.02
N PRO A 223 -25.73 20.70 -22.13
CA PRO A 223 -25.08 19.84 -23.12
C PRO A 223 -23.73 20.38 -23.63
N GLU A 224 -23.62 21.70 -23.83
CA GLU A 224 -22.40 22.35 -24.30
C GLU A 224 -21.26 22.35 -23.24
N GLU A 225 -21.61 22.38 -21.95
CA GLU A 225 -20.67 22.26 -20.84
C GLU A 225 -20.24 20.79 -20.64
N CYS A 226 -21.20 19.87 -20.76
CA CYS A 226 -21.00 18.43 -20.55
C CYS A 226 -19.93 17.85 -21.49
N GLU A 227 -19.97 18.21 -22.79
CA GLU A 227 -18.98 17.74 -23.77
C GLU A 227 -17.55 18.21 -23.48
N LYS A 228 -17.39 19.33 -22.78
CA LYS A 228 -16.08 19.94 -22.47
C LYS A 228 -15.57 19.60 -21.07
N ALA A 229 -16.48 19.19 -20.19
CA ALA A 229 -16.20 19.01 -18.78
C ALA A 229 -15.09 17.98 -18.52
N ALA A 230 -14.07 18.41 -17.79
CA ALA A 230 -13.06 17.53 -17.22
C ALA A 230 -13.51 17.03 -15.84
N ILE A 231 -13.18 15.79 -15.48
CA ILE A 231 -13.33 15.29 -14.11
C ILE A 231 -11.94 15.29 -13.47
N PHE A 232 -11.70 16.21 -12.54
CA PHE A 232 -10.43 16.39 -11.85
C PHE A 232 -10.50 15.81 -10.45
N ALA A 233 -9.71 14.77 -10.22
CA ALA A 233 -9.59 14.08 -8.94
C ALA A 233 -8.28 14.46 -8.23
N ASN A 234 -8.37 14.83 -6.95
CA ASN A 234 -7.19 15.20 -6.15
C ASN A 234 -6.39 13.98 -5.69
N ASN A 235 -6.97 12.80 -5.76
CA ASN A 235 -6.31 11.54 -5.44
C ASN A 235 -6.37 10.53 -6.60
N TYR A 236 -5.31 9.74 -6.79
CA TYR A 236 -5.29 8.67 -7.81
C TYR A 236 -6.31 7.56 -7.52
N GLY A 237 -6.73 7.38 -6.25
CA GLY A 237 -7.79 6.45 -5.88
C GLY A 237 -9.13 6.85 -6.47
N GLU A 238 -9.51 8.12 -6.27
CA GLU A 238 -10.72 8.73 -6.85
C GLU A 238 -10.67 8.68 -8.39
N ALA A 239 -9.53 9.07 -8.98
CA ALA A 239 -9.33 9.04 -10.43
C ALA A 239 -9.49 7.62 -10.98
N GLY A 240 -8.89 6.63 -10.30
CA GLY A 240 -9.01 5.21 -10.63
C GLY A 240 -10.44 4.69 -10.51
N ALA A 241 -11.20 5.16 -9.52
CA ALA A 241 -12.60 4.81 -9.37
C ALA A 241 -13.46 5.34 -10.53
N ILE A 242 -13.24 6.60 -10.97
CA ILE A 242 -13.90 7.14 -12.17
C ILE A 242 -13.52 6.34 -13.41
N ASP A 243 -12.24 6.05 -13.62
CA ASP A 243 -11.78 5.31 -14.80
C ASP A 243 -12.31 3.86 -14.85
N PHE A 244 -12.50 3.24 -13.68
CA PHE A 244 -13.00 1.88 -13.56
C PHE A 244 -14.54 1.80 -13.63
N PHE A 245 -15.23 2.55 -12.79
CA PHE A 245 -16.70 2.50 -12.67
C PHE A 245 -17.41 3.44 -13.65
N GLY A 246 -16.78 4.53 -14.09
CA GLY A 246 -17.41 5.61 -14.85
C GLY A 246 -17.98 5.16 -16.20
N LYS A 247 -17.42 4.12 -16.81
CA LYS A 247 -17.94 3.56 -18.08
C LYS A 247 -19.41 3.17 -17.99
N LYS A 248 -19.87 2.62 -16.88
CA LYS A 248 -21.29 2.21 -16.72
C LYS A 248 -22.24 3.42 -16.62
N TYR A 249 -21.69 4.58 -16.26
CA TYR A 249 -22.42 5.83 -16.14
C TYR A 249 -22.18 6.78 -17.32
N GLY A 250 -21.44 6.35 -18.35
CA GLY A 250 -21.13 7.19 -19.52
C GLY A 250 -20.21 8.37 -19.21
N LEU A 251 -19.38 8.28 -18.17
CA LEU A 251 -18.41 9.32 -17.84
C LEU A 251 -17.17 9.24 -18.74
N PRO A 252 -16.52 10.40 -19.05
CA PRO A 252 -15.17 10.41 -19.58
C PRO A 252 -14.16 9.91 -18.52
N LYS A 253 -12.93 9.68 -18.95
CA LYS A 253 -11.83 9.37 -18.02
C LYS A 253 -11.53 10.57 -17.12
N ALA A 254 -11.08 10.28 -15.90
CA ALA A 254 -10.62 11.32 -14.99
C ALA A 254 -9.21 11.79 -15.35
N ILE A 255 -8.91 13.01 -14.91
CA ILE A 255 -7.55 13.55 -14.80
C ILE A 255 -7.22 13.72 -13.32
N SER A 256 -5.96 13.56 -12.96
CA SER A 256 -5.50 13.79 -11.59
C SER A 256 -4.08 14.31 -11.57
N ASN A 257 -3.83 15.25 -10.67
CA ASN A 257 -2.50 15.77 -10.39
C ASN A 257 -1.70 14.85 -9.46
N HIS A 258 -2.27 13.72 -9.00
CA HIS A 258 -1.70 12.86 -7.98
C HIS A 258 -0.90 11.69 -8.56
N GLN A 259 0.37 11.54 -8.15
CA GLN A 259 1.24 10.43 -8.56
C GLN A 259 1.27 10.26 -10.09
N SER A 260 1.36 9.02 -10.57
CA SER A 260 1.54 8.71 -12.00
C SER A 260 0.42 9.25 -12.91
N TYR A 261 -0.78 9.55 -12.37
CA TYR A 261 -1.84 10.21 -13.16
C TYR A 261 -1.39 11.57 -13.69
N TYR A 262 -0.57 12.31 -12.91
CA TYR A 262 -0.06 13.61 -13.32
C TYR A 262 0.71 13.57 -14.65
N LEU A 263 1.38 12.45 -14.94
CA LEU A 263 2.18 12.27 -16.15
C LEU A 263 1.32 12.21 -17.43
N TRP A 264 0.02 11.93 -17.30
CA TRP A 264 -0.91 11.93 -18.44
C TRP A 264 -1.41 13.33 -18.83
N GLY A 265 -1.24 14.31 -17.94
CA GLY A 265 -1.62 15.70 -18.21
C GLY A 265 -3.14 15.93 -18.22
N PRO A 266 -3.56 17.17 -18.55
CA PRO A 266 -4.97 17.53 -18.67
C PRO A 266 -5.62 17.06 -19.98
N GLY A 267 -4.90 16.32 -20.83
CA GLY A 267 -5.41 15.88 -22.13
C GLY A 267 -5.81 17.04 -23.05
N ASN A 268 -6.98 16.94 -23.68
CA ASN A 268 -7.53 17.95 -24.59
C ASN A 268 -8.51 18.90 -23.88
N HIS A 269 -8.61 18.86 -22.54
CA HIS A 269 -9.52 19.73 -21.81
C HIS A 269 -9.02 21.18 -21.81
N ASP A 270 -9.90 22.12 -22.14
CA ASP A 270 -9.57 23.56 -22.27
C ASP A 270 -9.68 24.32 -20.94
N GLY A 271 -10.19 23.67 -19.88
CA GLY A 271 -10.39 24.29 -18.57
C GLY A 271 -11.65 25.16 -18.49
N SER A 272 -12.54 25.08 -19.47
CA SER A 272 -13.81 25.84 -19.45
C SER A 272 -14.75 25.34 -18.35
N VAL A 273 -14.84 24.02 -18.16
CA VAL A 273 -15.63 23.37 -17.11
C VAL A 273 -14.82 22.23 -16.50
N VAL A 274 -14.66 22.26 -15.18
CA VAL A 274 -13.95 21.23 -14.42
C VAL A 274 -14.81 20.81 -13.23
N ILE A 275 -15.15 19.53 -13.16
CA ILE A 275 -15.74 18.91 -11.98
C ILE A 275 -14.60 18.53 -11.05
N ILE A 276 -14.48 19.19 -9.91
CA ILE A 276 -13.39 19.02 -8.96
C ILE A 276 -13.86 18.15 -7.81
N LEU A 277 -13.06 17.13 -7.48
CA LEU A 277 -13.30 16.21 -6.38
C LEU A 277 -12.31 16.51 -5.25
N GLY A 278 -12.77 16.85 -4.06
CA GLY A 278 -11.90 16.91 -2.88
C GLY A 278 -11.49 18.31 -2.42
N ASP A 279 -11.61 19.34 -3.26
CA ASP A 279 -11.26 20.71 -2.87
C ASP A 279 -12.35 21.36 -2.03
N GLU A 280 -11.92 22.27 -1.15
CA GLU A 280 -12.82 23.24 -0.54
C GLU A 280 -13.11 24.39 -1.52
N LYS A 281 -14.28 25.00 -1.37
CA LYS A 281 -14.75 26.02 -2.31
C LYS A 281 -13.78 27.21 -2.37
N GLU A 282 -13.29 27.66 -1.22
CA GLU A 282 -12.38 28.79 -1.09
C GLU A 282 -11.06 28.56 -1.83
N ASP A 283 -10.54 27.34 -1.80
CA ASP A 283 -9.30 26.97 -2.49
C ASP A 283 -9.54 26.95 -4.02
N ALA A 284 -10.67 26.39 -4.46
CA ALA A 284 -11.05 26.38 -5.87
C ALA A 284 -11.26 27.79 -6.45
N GLU A 285 -11.76 28.73 -5.65
CA GLU A 285 -11.94 30.12 -6.05
C GLU A 285 -10.61 30.82 -6.37
N GLU A 286 -9.46 30.31 -5.93
CA GLU A 286 -8.16 30.88 -6.30
C GLU A 286 -7.85 30.75 -7.79
N PHE A 287 -8.26 29.64 -8.42
CA PHE A 287 -7.92 29.31 -9.81
C PHE A 287 -9.14 29.22 -10.75
N CYS A 288 -10.37 29.26 -10.23
CA CYS A 288 -11.61 29.27 -11.01
C CYS A 288 -12.25 30.68 -11.05
N GLN A 289 -12.84 31.07 -12.18
CA GLN A 289 -13.61 32.32 -12.27
C GLN A 289 -14.93 32.23 -11.50
N SER A 290 -15.55 31.05 -11.49
CA SER A 290 -16.75 30.77 -10.72
C SER A 290 -16.70 29.34 -10.18
N VAL A 291 -17.09 29.16 -8.92
CA VAL A 291 -17.17 27.86 -8.25
C VAL A 291 -18.57 27.66 -7.70
N GLU A 292 -19.15 26.52 -8.04
CA GLU A 292 -20.45 26.07 -7.55
C GLU A 292 -20.28 24.75 -6.80
N GLU A 293 -20.63 24.72 -5.53
CA GLU A 293 -20.72 23.47 -4.76
C GLU A 293 -22.02 22.75 -5.12
N ARG A 294 -21.93 21.49 -5.55
CA ARG A 294 -23.10 20.73 -6.03
C ARG A 294 -23.60 19.73 -5.03
N THR A 295 -22.71 18.91 -4.51
CA THR A 295 -23.07 17.84 -3.60
C THR A 295 -21.86 17.42 -2.79
N ARG A 296 -22.11 16.64 -1.74
CA ARG A 296 -21.09 16.01 -0.92
C ARG A 296 -21.17 14.51 -1.11
N VAL A 297 -20.02 13.88 -1.29
CA VAL A 297 -19.90 12.42 -1.29
C VAL A 297 -19.40 11.95 0.06
N GLY A 298 -19.76 10.72 0.41
CA GLY A 298 -19.25 10.08 1.60
C GLY A 298 -20.14 8.95 2.08
N VAL A 299 -19.50 7.86 2.51
CA VAL A 299 -20.19 6.73 3.14
C VAL A 299 -19.63 6.49 4.53
N PRO A 300 -20.46 6.16 5.54
CA PRO A 300 -19.99 6.00 6.91
C PRO A 300 -18.86 4.98 7.11
N LEU A 301 -18.74 4.02 6.18
CA LEU A 301 -17.73 2.95 6.23
C LEU A 301 -16.41 3.30 5.53
N ALA A 302 -16.39 4.35 4.71
CA ALA A 302 -15.17 4.79 4.04
C ALA A 302 -14.25 5.52 5.01
N MET A 303 -13.00 5.71 4.57
CA MET A 303 -12.10 6.64 5.24
C MET A 303 -12.68 8.05 5.20
N LYS A 304 -12.45 8.81 6.28
CA LYS A 304 -13.02 10.15 6.45
C LYS A 304 -12.57 11.10 5.33
N GLU A 305 -11.37 10.87 4.81
CA GLU A 305 -10.76 11.64 3.72
C GLU A 305 -11.51 11.46 2.40
N GLU A 306 -12.28 10.37 2.24
CA GLU A 306 -13.15 10.12 1.08
C GLU A 306 -14.52 10.81 1.19
N ASN A 307 -14.73 11.63 2.23
CA ASN A 307 -15.96 12.39 2.46
C ASN A 307 -15.78 13.86 2.08
N PHE A 308 -15.90 14.18 0.80
CA PHE A 308 -15.57 15.51 0.26
C PHE A 308 -16.69 16.13 -0.59
N ASN A 309 -16.52 17.40 -0.92
CA ASN A 309 -17.41 18.14 -1.79
C ASN A 309 -17.07 17.90 -3.27
N ILE A 310 -18.10 17.85 -4.12
CA ILE A 310 -17.99 17.92 -5.57
C ILE A 310 -18.31 19.34 -5.99
N LEU A 311 -17.33 20.00 -6.61
CA LEU A 311 -17.45 21.37 -7.09
C LEU A 311 -17.52 21.38 -8.62
N ILE A 312 -18.22 22.37 -9.18
CA ILE A 312 -18.09 22.75 -10.58
C ILE A 312 -17.32 24.06 -10.63
N CYS A 313 -16.14 24.00 -11.24
CA CYS A 313 -15.32 25.13 -11.61
C CYS A 313 -15.64 25.53 -13.05
N ARG A 314 -16.00 26.80 -13.25
CA ARG A 314 -16.19 27.39 -14.57
C ARG A 314 -15.11 28.43 -14.85
N GLY A 315 -14.46 28.27 -15.99
CA GLY A 315 -13.39 29.12 -16.48
C GLY A 315 -12.17 29.12 -15.57
N LEU A 316 -11.20 28.24 -15.82
CA LEU A 316 -9.88 28.38 -15.19
C LEU A 316 -9.29 29.77 -15.51
N LYS A 317 -8.74 30.43 -14.47
CA LYS A 317 -8.12 31.75 -14.58
C LYS A 317 -6.82 31.74 -15.39
N GLU A 318 -6.19 30.58 -15.47
CA GLU A 318 -4.99 30.33 -16.25
C GLU A 318 -5.22 29.21 -17.27
N PRO A 319 -4.51 29.19 -18.40
CA PRO A 319 -4.57 28.07 -19.33
C PRO A 319 -4.26 26.74 -18.62
N PHE A 320 -5.08 25.72 -18.86
CA PHE A 320 -4.98 24.45 -18.13
C PHE A 320 -3.57 23.82 -18.15
N PRO A 321 -2.82 23.81 -19.28
CA PRO A 321 -1.45 23.27 -19.30
C PRO A 321 -0.46 24.04 -18.40
N GLU A 322 -0.66 25.34 -18.19
CA GLU A 322 0.19 26.14 -17.31
C GLU A 322 -0.18 25.95 -15.83
N LEU A 323 -1.48 25.86 -15.53
CA LEU A 323 -1.94 25.47 -14.19
C LEU A 323 -1.44 24.08 -13.82
N TRP A 324 -1.49 23.11 -14.75
CA TRP A 324 -1.08 21.73 -14.51
C TRP A 324 0.34 21.64 -13.94
N LYS A 325 1.29 22.42 -14.49
CA LYS A 325 2.69 22.44 -14.04
C LYS A 325 2.86 22.87 -12.57
N LYS A 326 1.90 23.62 -12.03
CA LYS A 326 1.93 24.18 -10.67
C LYS A 326 1.27 23.27 -9.63
N ILE A 327 0.35 22.42 -10.07
CA ILE A 327 -0.50 21.63 -9.17
C ILE A 327 0.00 20.19 -8.96
N LYS A 328 1.24 19.86 -9.36
CA LYS A 328 1.80 18.51 -9.19
C LYS A 328 1.74 18.07 -7.72
N HIS A 329 1.01 16.99 -7.45
CA HIS A 329 0.89 16.38 -6.12
C HIS A 329 1.52 14.99 -6.13
N TRP A 330 2.55 14.76 -5.31
CA TRP A 330 3.39 13.55 -5.43
C TRP A 330 3.80 12.97 -4.07
N ASN A 331 2.83 12.59 -3.21
CA ASN A 331 3.11 12.08 -1.85
C ASN A 331 2.23 10.90 -1.36
#